data_AF-A0AAD5SRB0-F1
#
_entry.id   AF-A0AAD5SRB0-F1
#
_cell.length_a   1.000
_cell.length_b   1.000
_cell.length_c   1.000
_cell.angle_alpha   90.00
_cell.angle_beta   90.00
_cell.angle_gamma   90.00
#
_symmetry.space_group_name_H-M   'P 1'
#
loop_
_entity.id
_entity.type
_entity.pdbx_description
1 polymer ?
#
loop_
_entity_poly.entity_id
_entity_poly.type
_entity_poly.pdbx_seq_one_letter_code
_entity_poly.pdbx_strand_id
1 'polypeptide(L)'
;MSDGDSNSGSNENNVAALIGTFCSCKEHDPFEDYCKRLFILYYDIYQTNIEKEVSKGIVDGTQFVRTRFEGQGNTMDGTFEYSKLKVRLEKIYNALKI
;
A
#
# COMPACT_ATOMS: atom_id res chain seq x y z
N MET A 1 -10.33 47.90 15.25
CA MET A 1 -8.91 47.51 15.29
C MET A 1 -8.89 46.02 15.60
N SER A 2 -8.68 45.13 14.63
CA SER A 2 -7.38 44.80 14.00
C SER A 2 -6.52 44.01 15.01
N ASP A 3 -6.07 42.77 14.82
CA ASP A 3 -5.83 41.91 13.63
C ASP A 3 -5.89 40.41 14.05
N GLY A 4 -6.14 39.44 13.17
CA GLY A 4 -5.11 38.54 12.56
C GLY A 4 -4.59 37.49 13.57
N ASP A 5 -4.66 36.17 13.39
CA ASP A 5 -4.27 35.38 12.22
C ASP A 5 -4.87 33.95 12.22
N SER A 6 -5.01 33.45 10.99
CA SER A 6 -5.28 32.06 10.58
C SER A 6 -4.02 31.18 10.69
N ASN A 7 -4.14 29.89 11.05
CA ASN A 7 -3.36 28.79 10.41
C ASN A 7 -3.87 27.43 10.93
N SER A 8 -4.55 26.59 10.15
CA SER A 8 -4.06 25.68 9.10
C SER A 8 -3.01 24.65 9.58
N GLY A 9 -3.34 23.38 9.33
CA GLY A 9 -2.39 22.34 8.96
C GLY A 9 -1.48 21.78 10.06
N SER A 10 -1.92 20.74 10.75
CA SER A 10 -0.99 19.90 11.51
C SER A 10 -1.42 18.43 11.60
N ASN A 11 -1.73 17.81 10.45
CA ASN A 11 -1.80 16.35 10.37
C ASN A 11 -0.85 15.73 9.33
N GLU A 12 0.06 16.54 8.78
CA GLU A 12 1.15 16.08 7.91
C GLU A 12 2.33 15.51 8.71
N ASN A 13 2.41 15.82 10.01
CA ASN A 13 3.53 15.43 10.87
C ASN A 13 3.47 14.00 11.39
N ASN A 14 2.37 13.27 11.19
CA ASN A 14 2.20 11.90 11.70
C ASN A 14 2.48 10.80 10.67
N VAL A 15 2.59 11.12 9.37
CA VAL A 15 3.03 10.13 8.38
C VAL A 15 4.51 9.80 8.53
N ALA A 16 5.32 10.73 9.04
CA ALA A 16 6.74 10.51 9.30
C ALA A 16 7.02 9.49 10.42
N ALA A 17 6.09 9.30 11.37
CA ALA A 17 6.24 8.32 12.45
C ALA A 17 5.84 6.89 12.03
N LEU A 18 4.93 6.76 11.05
CA LEU A 18 4.52 5.48 10.46
C LEU A 18 5.44 5.03 9.32
N ILE A 19 6.09 5.98 8.65
CA ILE A 19 7.27 5.72 7.83
C ILE A 19 8.42 5.58 8.81
N GLY A 20 8.45 4.46 9.55
CA GLY A 20 9.57 4.12 10.42
C GLY A 20 10.85 4.41 9.67
N THR A 21 11.73 5.18 10.29
CA THR A 21 13.00 5.65 9.72
C THR A 21 13.77 4.43 9.20
N PHE A 22 13.58 4.09 7.93
CA PHE A 22 14.37 3.07 7.27
C PHE A 22 15.77 3.64 7.26
N CYS A 23 16.66 3.03 8.07
CA CYS A 23 18.02 3.47 8.21
C CYS A 23 18.64 3.57 6.81
N SER A 24 19.03 4.78 6.40
CA SER A 24 19.67 5.03 5.10
C SER A 24 21.14 4.56 5.08
N CYS A 25 21.49 3.49 5.79
CA CYS A 25 22.75 2.77 5.61
C CYS A 25 22.65 1.91 4.34
N LYS A 26 22.70 2.62 3.21
CA LYS A 26 22.23 2.25 1.87
C LYS A 26 23.08 1.21 1.12
N GLU A 27 23.97 0.48 1.79
CA GLU A 27 24.88 -0.43 1.08
C GLU A 27 24.67 -1.92 1.38
N HIS A 28 24.22 -2.35 2.56
CA HIS A 28 24.02 -3.78 2.85
C HIS A 28 22.98 -3.98 3.98
N ASP A 29 21.71 -3.62 3.74
CA ASP A 29 20.65 -4.21 4.57
C ASP A 29 20.51 -5.69 4.15
N PRO A 30 20.76 -6.67 5.04
CA PRO A 30 20.66 -8.09 4.71
C PRO A 30 19.26 -8.48 4.19
N PHE A 31 18.24 -7.66 4.45
CA PHE A 31 16.86 -7.91 4.05
C PHE A 31 16.46 -7.22 2.75
N GLU A 32 17.17 -6.17 2.30
CA GLU A 32 16.76 -5.40 1.12
C GLU A 32 16.76 -6.29 -0.14
N ASP A 33 17.80 -7.11 -0.30
CA ASP A 33 17.89 -8.06 -1.41
C ASP A 33 16.95 -9.26 -1.22
N TYR A 34 16.69 -9.67 0.02
CA TYR A 34 15.79 -10.78 0.30
C TYR A 34 14.34 -10.42 -0.04
N CYS A 35 13.89 -9.22 0.35
CA CYS A 35 12.57 -8.70 0.01
C CYS A 35 12.37 -8.60 -1.51
N LYS A 36 13.38 -8.12 -2.26
CA LYS A 36 13.33 -8.07 -3.74
C LYS A 36 13.24 -9.47 -4.35
N ARG A 37 14.04 -10.42 -3.87
CA ARG A 37 14.03 -11.82 -4.33
C ARG A 37 12.69 -12.51 -4.04
N LEU A 38 12.17 -12.34 -2.83
CA LEU A 38 10.86 -12.87 -2.46
C LEU A 38 9.75 -12.25 -3.30
N PHE A 39 9.79 -10.93 -3.53
CA PHE A 39 8.82 -10.26 -4.38
C PHE A 39 8.82 -10.86 -5.79
N ILE A 40 9.99 -11.06 -6.39
CA ILE A 40 10.13 -11.69 -7.71
C ILE A 40 9.59 -13.12 -7.69
N LEU A 41 9.94 -13.91 -6.67
CA LEU A 41 9.49 -15.31 -6.53
C LEU A 41 7.95 -15.41 -6.43
N TYR A 42 7.31 -14.47 -5.74
CA TYR A 42 5.87 -14.47 -5.53
C TYR A 42 5.09 -13.64 -6.56
N TYR A 43 5.78 -13.03 -7.53
CA TYR A 43 5.13 -12.13 -8.50
C TYR A 43 3.96 -12.79 -9.24
N ASP A 44 4.17 -14.00 -9.74
CA ASP A 44 3.13 -14.76 -10.47
C ASP A 44 1.94 -15.11 -9.56
N ILE A 45 2.19 -15.36 -8.27
CA ILE A 45 1.15 -15.60 -7.28
C ILE A 45 0.33 -14.34 -7.05
N TYR A 46 0.95 -13.16 -6.99
CA TYR A 46 0.21 -11.90 -6.88
C TYR A 46 -0.70 -11.67 -8.09
N GLN A 47 -0.17 -11.86 -9.31
CA GLN A 47 -0.96 -11.70 -10.54
C GLN A 47 -2.13 -12.68 -10.60
N THR A 48 -1.87 -13.96 -10.31
CA THR A 48 -2.89 -15.02 -10.29
C THR A 48 -3.99 -14.73 -9.28
N ASN A 49 -3.65 -14.24 -8.09
CA ASN A 49 -4.63 -13.90 -7.07
C ASN A 49 -5.49 -12.70 -7.48
N ILE A 50 -4.89 -11.67 -8.09
CA ILE A 50 -5.65 -10.54 -8.61
C ILE A 50 -6.67 -11.02 -9.65
N GLU A 51 -6.24 -11.83 -10.61
CA GLU A 51 -7.12 -12.33 -11.68
C GLU A 51 -8.23 -13.24 -11.13
N LYS A 52 -7.90 -14.08 -10.14
CA LYS A 52 -8.87 -14.93 -9.44
C LYS A 52 -9.95 -14.12 -8.72
N GLU A 53 -9.59 -13.06 -8.00
CA GLU A 53 -10.56 -12.23 -7.28
C GLU A 53 -11.40 -11.37 -8.24
N VAL A 54 -10.80 -10.86 -9.32
CA VAL A 54 -11.54 -10.18 -10.40
C VAL A 54 -12.55 -11.13 -11.06
N SER A 55 -12.17 -12.40 -11.27
CA SER A 55 -13.05 -13.43 -11.85
C SER A 55 -14.23 -13.78 -10.93
N LYS A 56 -14.14 -13.52 -9.62
CA LYS A 56 -15.25 -13.65 -8.68
C LYS A 56 -16.19 -12.44 -8.67
N GLY A 57 -15.92 -11.44 -9.51
CA GLY A 57 -16.73 -10.23 -9.62
C GLY A 57 -16.27 -9.06 -8.75
N ILE A 58 -15.11 -9.14 -8.10
CA ILE A 58 -14.55 -7.99 -7.38
C ILE A 58 -13.92 -7.04 -8.40
N VAL A 59 -14.65 -6.00 -8.76
CA VAL A 59 -14.21 -4.97 -9.69
C VAL A 59 -13.70 -3.73 -8.95
N ASP A 60 -13.01 -2.86 -9.67
CA ASP A 60 -12.56 -1.58 -9.10
C ASP A 60 -13.72 -0.77 -8.53
N GLY A 61 -13.53 -0.24 -7.32
CA GLY A 61 -14.57 0.48 -6.58
C GLY A 61 -15.48 -0.40 -5.73
N THR A 62 -15.36 -1.74 -5.80
CA THR A 62 -16.07 -2.65 -4.89
C THR A 62 -15.62 -2.37 -3.45
N GLN A 63 -16.55 -2.21 -2.52
CA GLN A 63 -16.20 -1.97 -1.11
C GLN A 63 -15.54 -3.21 -0.49
N PHE A 64 -14.63 -2.98 0.46
CA PHE A 64 -14.06 -4.08 1.24
C PHE A 64 -15.16 -4.83 2.00
N VAL A 65 -15.00 -6.16 2.08
CA VAL A 65 -15.95 -7.00 2.79
C VAL A 65 -15.76 -6.78 4.28
N ARG A 66 -16.83 -6.32 4.95
CA ARG A 66 -16.83 -6.11 6.39
C ARG A 66 -16.54 -7.41 7.13
N THR A 67 -15.47 -7.39 7.92
CA THR A 67 -15.03 -8.52 8.73
C THR A 67 -15.68 -8.49 10.12
N ARG A 68 -15.66 -9.62 10.82
CA ARG A 68 -16.27 -9.76 12.17
C ARG A 68 -15.61 -8.87 13.23
N PHE A 69 -14.45 -8.30 12.94
CA PHE A 69 -13.67 -7.47 13.85
C PHE A 69 -13.95 -5.98 13.69
N GLU A 70 -14.84 -5.59 12.78
CA GLU A 70 -15.20 -4.19 12.54
C GLU A 70 -16.34 -3.73 13.46
N GLY A 71 -16.03 -2.76 14.33
CA GLY A 71 -16.90 -2.23 15.38
C GLY A 71 -16.86 -0.70 15.48
N GLN A 72 -17.39 -0.13 16.58
CA GLN A 72 -17.34 1.32 16.82
C GLN A 72 -15.88 1.77 17.03
N GLY A 73 -15.25 2.29 15.98
CA GLY A 73 -13.89 2.84 16.01
C GLY A 73 -12.83 2.05 15.22
N ASN A 74 -13.16 0.87 14.70
CA ASN A 74 -12.30 0.13 13.78
C ASN A 74 -13.14 -0.29 12.57
N THR A 75 -13.03 0.48 11.49
CA THR A 75 -13.72 0.24 10.22
C THR A 75 -12.68 0.02 9.12
N MET A 76 -12.91 -0.96 8.27
CA MET A 76 -12.09 -1.18 7.07
C MET A 76 -12.76 -0.50 5.89
N ASP A 77 -12.94 0.81 5.99
CA ASP A 77 -13.53 1.61 4.92
C ASP A 77 -12.55 1.70 3.75
N GLY A 78 -13.03 1.41 2.55
CA GLY A 78 -12.23 1.46 1.34
C GLY A 78 -12.79 0.60 0.23
N THR A 79 -12.10 0.63 -0.91
CA THR A 79 -12.49 -0.09 -2.11
C THR A 79 -11.32 -0.88 -2.70
N PHE A 80 -11.65 -2.00 -3.34
CA PHE A 80 -10.70 -2.73 -4.16
C PHE A 80 -10.34 -1.90 -5.39
N GLU A 81 -9.04 -1.77 -5.67
CA GLU A 81 -8.50 -1.12 -6.87
C GLU A 81 -7.47 -2.05 -7.55
N TYR A 82 -7.95 -3.21 -8.00
CA TYR A 82 -7.09 -4.26 -8.55
C TYR A 82 -6.37 -3.82 -9.83
N SER A 83 -6.99 -2.98 -10.67
CA SER A 83 -6.31 -2.47 -11.87
C SER A 83 -5.10 -1.61 -11.52
N LYS A 84 -5.24 -0.69 -10.55
CA LYS A 84 -4.11 0.16 -10.13
C LYS A 84 -3.05 -0.65 -9.39
N LEU A 85 -3.46 -1.65 -8.60
CA LEU A 85 -2.54 -2.56 -7.93
C LEU A 85 -1.71 -3.36 -8.93
N LYS A 86 -2.33 -3.94 -9.97
CA LYS A 86 -1.66 -4.69 -11.03
C LYS A 86 -0.57 -3.85 -11.70
N VAL A 87 -0.88 -2.61 -12.08
CA VAL A 87 0.08 -1.67 -12.69
C VAL A 87 1.26 -1.37 -11.76
N ARG A 88 1.02 -1.22 -10.45
CA ARG A 88 2.10 -0.96 -9.48
C ARG A 88 3.02 -2.16 -9.35
N LEU A 89 2.47 -3.37 -9.25
CA LEU A 89 3.25 -4.60 -9.15
C LEU A 89 4.09 -4.82 -10.40
N GLU A 90 3.52 -4.61 -11.59
CA GLU A 90 4.23 -4.73 -12.86
C GLU A 90 5.39 -3.72 -12.97
N LYS A 91 5.17 -2.46 -12.58
CA LYS A 91 6.24 -1.45 -12.55
C LYS A 91 7.39 -1.84 -11.62
N ILE A 92 7.07 -2.35 -10.44
CA ILE A 92 8.09 -2.80 -9.46
C ILE A 92 8.83 -4.01 -10.02
N TYR A 93 8.13 -4.99 -10.57
CA TYR A 93 8.74 -6.18 -11.15
C TYR A 93 9.69 -5.84 -12.30
N ASN A 94 9.28 -4.95 -13.21
CA ASN A 94 10.12 -4.49 -14.31
C ASN A 94 11.34 -3.68 -13.84
N ALA A 95 11.24 -2.95 -12.72
CA ALA A 95 12.37 -2.23 -12.15
C ALA A 95 13.38 -3.15 -11.43
N LEU A 96 12.94 -4.31 -10.95
CA LEU A 96 13.76 -5.26 -10.20
C LEU A 96 14.33 -6.40 -11.06
N LYS A 97 13.64 -6.76 -12.14
CA LYS A 97 14.09 -7.78 -13.09
C LYS A 97 15.18 -7.18 -13.98
N ILE A 98 16.43 -7.57 -13.70
CA ILE A 98 17.61 -7.29 -14.53
C ILE A 98 17.64 -8.27 -15.71
#